data_AF-A5CPG3-F1
#
_entry.id   AF-A5CPG3-F1
#
_cell.length_a   1.000
_cell.length_b   1.000
_cell.length_c   1.000
_cell.angle_alpha   90.00
_cell.angle_beta   90.00
_cell.angle_gamma   90.00
#
_symmetry.space_group_name_H-M   'P 1'
#
loop_
_entity.id
_entity.type
_entity.pdbx_description
1 polymer ?
#
loop_
_entity_poly.entity_id
_entity_poly.type
_entity_poly.pdbx_seq_one_letter_code
_entity_poly.pdbx_strand_id
1 'polypeptide(L)'
;MIRRAHPVRPGLRRRLHPRLRGSRDEAVVEEAEEVAAFVRRLAVLLGAGLHLERAWSQLAPPGGRARRGERAVPALVRRVAAGAGSAPLADRVVAAATAVEAAGGGTARSWCALAAGLEVADRTGAPLARSLDRLADSLVDIVRVRRDAGTALAGPVATSRTVLLMPGAGLLLAAGLGFDPLRVLVTTVPGLVCLVVGSSLVAIGWRWNRRLVSRALPREPAPGLVLDLVAMAMSGGASVPRAVAVVRRACERAGLRAGDDLDAVGSVVDAAARTGAPVAVLLGSEAERIRRDAATWAERAAARLAARLMLPLGVCILPAFLAVGVVPMLLAVVSSTLGRG
;
A
#
# COMPACT_ATOMS: atom_id res chain seq x y z
N MET A 1 -28.64 42.36 -11.53
CA MET A 1 -28.80 41.95 -10.12
C MET A 1 -27.92 40.73 -9.85
N ILE A 2 -26.78 40.96 -9.22
CA ILE A 2 -25.71 40.00 -8.96
C ILE A 2 -26.06 39.24 -7.67
N ARG A 3 -26.28 37.92 -7.73
CA ARG A 3 -26.53 37.08 -6.54
C ARG A 3 -25.27 36.29 -6.18
N ARG A 4 -24.74 36.60 -5.00
CA ARG A 4 -23.44 36.18 -4.45
C ARG A 4 -23.30 34.66 -4.32
N ALA A 5 -22.15 34.16 -4.73
CA ALA A 5 -21.65 32.82 -4.41
C ALA A 5 -21.23 32.74 -2.93
N HIS A 6 -21.72 31.73 -2.21
CA HIS A 6 -21.24 31.38 -0.88
C HIS A 6 -20.03 30.42 -0.99
N PRO A 7 -18.93 30.63 -0.24
CA PRO A 7 -17.81 29.70 -0.24
C PRO A 7 -18.11 28.44 0.58
N VAL A 8 -17.87 27.28 -0.04
CA VAL A 8 -17.93 25.95 0.56
C VAL A 8 -16.86 25.83 1.65
N ARG A 9 -17.28 25.55 2.90
CA ARG A 9 -16.38 25.26 4.03
C ARG A 9 -15.73 23.87 3.85
N PRO A 10 -14.39 23.73 3.92
CA PRO A 10 -13.75 22.42 3.97
C PRO A 10 -13.62 22.00 5.44
N GLY A 11 -14.45 21.08 5.91
CA GLY A 11 -14.37 20.69 7.32
C GLY A 11 -15.19 19.48 7.71
N LEU A 12 -14.68 18.27 7.47
CA LEU A 12 -14.55 17.24 8.51
C LEU A 12 -13.70 16.08 7.97
N ARG A 13 -12.40 16.10 8.28
CA ARG A 13 -11.55 14.92 8.08
C ARG A 13 -12.05 13.82 9.01
N ARG A 14 -12.67 12.79 8.42
CA ARG A 14 -13.02 11.49 9.04
C ARG A 14 -11.92 11.06 10.02
N ARG A 15 -12.22 11.08 11.31
CA ARG A 15 -11.45 10.40 12.36
C ARG A 15 -11.66 8.89 12.19
N LEU A 16 -10.93 8.30 11.25
CA LEU A 16 -10.87 6.84 11.10
C LEU A 16 -10.07 6.24 12.26
N HIS A 17 -10.78 5.46 13.09
CA HIS A 17 -10.24 4.68 14.20
C HIS A 17 -9.04 3.82 13.76
N PRO A 18 -7.98 3.70 14.58
CA PRO A 18 -6.78 2.91 14.26
C PRO A 18 -7.03 1.40 14.05
N ARG A 19 -8.08 0.82 14.67
CA ARG A 19 -8.45 -0.60 14.49
C ARG A 19 -8.73 -0.97 13.03
N LEU A 20 -9.21 -0.02 12.22
CA LEU A 20 -9.56 -0.25 10.82
C LEU A 20 -8.35 -0.23 9.88
N ARG A 21 -7.15 0.22 10.32
CA ARG A 21 -5.98 0.35 9.43
C ARG A 21 -5.08 -0.88 9.41
N GLY A 22 -4.87 -1.55 10.55
CA GLY A 22 -4.21 -2.88 10.56
C GLY A 22 -5.01 -3.85 9.68
N SER A 23 -6.33 -3.87 9.88
CA SER A 23 -7.26 -4.61 9.01
C SER A 23 -7.25 -4.15 7.55
N ARG A 24 -6.96 -2.87 7.25
CA ARG A 24 -6.92 -2.39 5.85
C ARG A 24 -5.60 -2.74 5.15
N ASP A 25 -4.46 -2.64 5.82
CA ASP A 25 -3.18 -3.02 5.23
C ASP A 25 -3.12 -4.54 5.03
N GLU A 26 -3.65 -5.32 5.99
CA GLU A 26 -3.81 -6.77 5.87
C GLU A 26 -4.78 -7.16 4.76
N ALA A 27 -5.93 -6.47 4.64
CA ALA A 27 -6.85 -6.68 3.52
C ALA A 27 -6.23 -6.32 2.15
N VAL A 28 -5.37 -5.30 2.08
CA VAL A 28 -4.66 -4.95 0.83
C VAL A 28 -3.63 -6.02 0.47
N VAL A 29 -2.96 -6.62 1.46
CA VAL A 29 -2.04 -7.75 1.26
C VAL A 29 -2.80 -8.99 0.79
N GLU A 30 -3.92 -9.33 1.42
CA GLU A 30 -4.79 -10.44 1.01
C GLU A 30 -5.33 -10.23 -0.41
N GLU A 31 -5.83 -9.04 -0.73
CA GLU A 31 -6.28 -8.71 -2.09
C GLU A 31 -5.14 -8.84 -3.11
N ALA A 32 -3.91 -8.43 -2.78
CA ALA A 32 -2.77 -8.55 -3.68
C ALA A 32 -2.34 -10.03 -3.87
N GLU A 33 -2.40 -10.84 -2.82
CA GLU A 33 -2.23 -12.30 -2.85
C GLU A 33 -3.25 -12.95 -3.80
N GLU A 34 -4.52 -12.51 -3.74
CA GLU A 34 -5.57 -12.97 -4.65
C GLU A 34 -5.31 -12.58 -6.10
N VAL A 35 -4.81 -11.36 -6.38
CA VAL A 35 -4.42 -10.95 -7.74
C VAL A 35 -3.28 -11.83 -8.25
N ALA A 36 -2.24 -12.06 -7.45
CA ALA A 36 -1.11 -12.89 -7.85
C ALA A 36 -1.55 -14.35 -8.16
N ALA A 37 -2.41 -14.91 -7.32
CA ALA A 37 -3.00 -16.23 -7.54
C ALA A 37 -3.87 -16.27 -8.82
N PHE A 38 -4.65 -15.22 -9.09
CA PHE A 38 -5.43 -15.11 -10.32
C PHE A 38 -4.53 -15.07 -11.56
N VAL A 39 -3.49 -14.23 -11.57
CA VAL A 39 -2.55 -14.13 -12.69
C VAL A 39 -1.84 -15.46 -12.92
N ARG A 40 -1.43 -16.16 -11.85
CA ARG A 40 -0.84 -17.51 -11.97
C ARG A 40 -1.79 -18.50 -12.64
N ARG A 41 -3.05 -18.56 -12.18
CA ARG A 41 -4.05 -19.47 -12.76
C ARG A 41 -4.32 -19.14 -14.23
N LEU A 42 -4.36 -17.85 -14.57
CA LEU A 42 -4.50 -17.40 -15.95
C LEU A 42 -3.32 -17.87 -16.80
N ALA A 43 -2.09 -17.73 -16.30
CA ALA A 43 -0.88 -18.22 -16.97
C ALA A 43 -0.92 -19.74 -17.22
N VAL A 44 -1.35 -20.52 -16.22
CA VAL A 44 -1.51 -21.98 -16.33
C VAL A 44 -2.54 -22.36 -17.40
N LEU A 45 -3.71 -21.72 -17.40
CA LEU A 45 -4.76 -22.00 -18.41
C LEU A 45 -4.31 -21.64 -19.83
N LEU A 46 -3.62 -20.52 -20.00
CA LEU A 46 -3.03 -20.15 -21.29
C LEU A 46 -1.94 -21.16 -21.72
N GLY A 47 -1.13 -21.62 -20.78
CA GLY A 47 -0.11 -22.66 -21.03
C GLY A 47 -0.72 -24.00 -21.43
N ALA A 48 -1.94 -24.31 -20.96
CA ALA A 48 -2.73 -25.45 -21.40
C ALA A 48 -3.43 -25.24 -22.76
N GLY A 49 -3.21 -24.11 -23.43
CA GLY A 49 -3.73 -23.82 -24.77
C GLY A 49 -5.11 -23.15 -24.79
N LEU A 50 -5.64 -22.69 -23.65
CA LEU A 50 -6.88 -21.93 -23.64
C LEU A 50 -6.65 -20.52 -24.21
N HIS A 51 -7.64 -20.03 -24.97
CA HIS A 51 -7.66 -18.64 -25.41
C HIS A 51 -7.89 -17.70 -24.22
N LEU A 52 -7.25 -16.53 -24.22
CA LEU A 52 -7.25 -15.54 -23.12
C LEU A 52 -8.65 -15.19 -22.59
N GLU A 53 -9.57 -14.84 -23.48
CA GLU A 53 -10.98 -14.54 -23.11
C GLU A 53 -11.66 -15.73 -22.41
N ARG A 54 -11.43 -16.95 -22.91
CA ARG A 54 -12.02 -18.18 -22.33
C ARG A 54 -11.42 -18.46 -20.96
N ALA A 55 -10.10 -18.39 -20.84
CA ALA A 55 -9.39 -18.58 -19.57
C ALA A 55 -9.85 -17.58 -18.50
N TRP A 56 -10.00 -16.30 -18.88
CA TRP A 56 -10.55 -15.27 -17.99
C TRP A 56 -11.98 -15.60 -17.56
N SER A 57 -12.85 -15.95 -18.50
CA SER A 57 -14.26 -16.27 -18.21
C SER A 57 -14.42 -17.49 -17.30
N GLN A 58 -13.53 -18.48 -17.41
CA GLN A 58 -13.51 -19.66 -16.53
C GLN A 58 -13.08 -19.32 -15.10
N LEU A 59 -12.17 -18.36 -14.93
CA LEU A 59 -11.73 -17.89 -13.61
C LEU A 59 -12.71 -16.90 -12.98
N ALA A 60 -13.67 -16.37 -13.74
CA ALA A 60 -14.65 -15.43 -13.23
C ALA A 60 -15.64 -16.11 -12.27
N PRO A 61 -15.89 -15.51 -11.09
CA PRO A 61 -16.80 -16.09 -10.12
C PRO A 61 -18.24 -16.15 -10.67
N PRO A 62 -19.00 -17.24 -10.41
CA PRO A 62 -20.32 -17.45 -10.99
C PRO A 62 -21.33 -16.37 -10.59
N GLY A 63 -22.19 -15.99 -11.53
CA GLY A 63 -23.27 -15.00 -11.36
C GLY A 63 -22.98 -13.64 -12.01
N GLY A 64 -24.02 -12.98 -12.53
CA GLY A 64 -23.89 -11.76 -13.34
C GLY A 64 -23.96 -10.41 -12.60
N ARG A 65 -24.31 -10.39 -11.30
CA ARG A 65 -24.45 -9.14 -10.52
C ARG A 65 -23.51 -9.11 -9.32
N ALA A 66 -22.89 -7.95 -9.08
CA ALA A 66 -22.06 -7.70 -7.91
C ALA A 66 -22.85 -7.93 -6.62
N ARG A 67 -22.31 -8.73 -5.70
CA ARG A 67 -22.95 -8.98 -4.40
C ARG A 67 -22.55 -7.87 -3.43
N ARG A 68 -23.50 -7.42 -2.59
CA ARG A 68 -23.21 -6.45 -1.52
C ARG A 68 -22.22 -7.12 -0.55
N GLY A 69 -21.04 -6.53 -0.36
CA GLY A 69 -19.96 -7.09 0.48
C GLY A 69 -18.97 -7.99 -0.25
N GLU A 70 -19.01 -8.05 -1.58
CA GLU A 70 -18.04 -8.80 -2.37
C GLU A 70 -16.62 -8.20 -2.31
N ARG A 71 -15.61 -9.08 -2.24
CA ARG A 71 -14.18 -8.70 -2.28
C ARG A 71 -13.82 -8.04 -3.62
N ALA A 72 -12.86 -7.12 -3.59
CA ALA A 72 -12.52 -6.27 -4.72
C ALA A 72 -12.04 -7.06 -5.97
N VAL A 73 -11.26 -8.13 -5.77
CA VAL A 73 -10.69 -8.95 -6.86
C VAL A 73 -11.79 -9.73 -7.60
N PRO A 74 -12.64 -10.55 -6.95
CA PRO A 74 -13.80 -11.20 -7.59
C PRO A 74 -14.70 -10.23 -8.37
N ALA A 75 -14.97 -9.06 -7.78
CA ALA A 75 -15.81 -8.03 -8.40
C ALA A 75 -15.17 -7.46 -9.69
N LEU A 76 -13.85 -7.22 -9.68
CA LEU A 76 -13.12 -6.75 -10.85
C LEU A 76 -13.09 -7.81 -11.95
N VAL A 77 -12.72 -9.05 -11.62
CA VAL A 77 -12.65 -10.17 -12.59
C VAL A 77 -14.00 -10.35 -13.28
N ARG A 78 -15.10 -10.34 -12.51
CA ARG A 78 -16.46 -10.42 -13.05
C ARG A 78 -16.80 -9.22 -13.94
N ARG A 79 -16.47 -7.99 -13.51
CA ARG A 79 -16.72 -6.78 -14.31
C ARG A 79 -16.03 -6.86 -15.67
N VAL A 80 -14.80 -7.33 -15.70
CA VAL A 80 -14.04 -7.52 -16.94
C VAL A 80 -14.70 -8.60 -17.80
N ALA A 81 -15.07 -9.75 -17.21
CA ALA A 81 -15.73 -10.84 -17.93
C ALA A 81 -17.11 -10.45 -18.50
N ALA A 82 -17.86 -9.61 -17.79
CA ALA A 82 -19.18 -9.14 -18.20
C ALA A 82 -19.14 -8.03 -19.28
N GLY A 83 -17.98 -7.44 -19.53
CA GLY A 83 -17.82 -6.40 -20.55
C GLY A 83 -17.90 -6.98 -21.95
N ALA A 84 -19.11 -7.19 -22.49
CA ALA A 84 -19.34 -7.72 -23.83
C ALA A 84 -19.20 -6.64 -24.92
N GLY A 85 -17.99 -6.11 -25.12
CA GLY A 85 -17.70 -5.12 -26.16
C GLY A 85 -16.48 -5.50 -27.00
N SER A 86 -16.31 -4.86 -28.16
CA SER A 86 -15.14 -5.00 -29.04
C SER A 86 -13.83 -4.44 -28.47
N ALA A 87 -13.88 -3.90 -27.24
CA ALA A 87 -12.71 -3.34 -26.59
C ALA A 87 -11.73 -4.47 -26.19
N PRO A 88 -10.41 -4.30 -26.43
CA PRO A 88 -9.39 -5.22 -25.97
C PRO A 88 -9.51 -5.52 -24.47
N LEU A 89 -9.17 -6.75 -24.06
CA LEU A 89 -9.21 -7.16 -22.65
C LEU A 89 -8.36 -6.24 -21.75
N ALA A 90 -7.20 -5.79 -22.24
CA ALA A 90 -6.31 -4.88 -21.51
C ALA A 90 -7.03 -3.57 -21.10
N ASP A 91 -7.77 -2.95 -22.02
CA ASP A 91 -8.51 -1.71 -21.76
C ASP A 91 -9.63 -1.93 -20.74
N ARG A 92 -10.33 -3.08 -20.81
CA ARG A 92 -11.36 -3.46 -19.82
C ARG A 92 -10.75 -3.64 -18.43
N VAL A 93 -9.56 -4.23 -18.33
CA VAL A 93 -8.84 -4.40 -17.05
C VAL A 93 -8.44 -3.04 -16.48
N VAL A 94 -7.89 -2.12 -17.28
CA VAL A 94 -7.53 -0.76 -16.82
C VAL A 94 -8.77 0.01 -16.35
N ALA A 95 -9.87 -0.02 -17.12
CA ALA A 95 -11.11 0.64 -16.73
C ALA A 95 -11.70 0.07 -15.42
N ALA A 96 -11.62 -1.24 -15.22
CA ALA A 96 -12.07 -1.86 -13.99
C ALA A 96 -11.14 -1.55 -12.80
N ALA A 97 -9.83 -1.52 -13.02
CA ALA A 97 -8.82 -1.21 -12.00
C ALA A 97 -8.92 0.24 -11.52
N THR A 98 -9.07 1.21 -12.42
CA THR A 98 -9.26 2.63 -12.09
C THR A 98 -10.54 2.87 -11.28
N ALA A 99 -11.63 2.16 -11.60
CA ALA A 99 -12.85 2.22 -10.81
C ALA A 99 -12.67 1.64 -9.39
N VAL A 100 -11.86 0.58 -9.23
CA VAL A 100 -11.51 0.02 -7.91
C VAL A 100 -10.59 0.98 -7.13
N GLU A 101 -9.65 1.64 -7.80
CA GLU A 101 -8.77 2.64 -7.18
C GLU A 101 -9.56 3.84 -6.64
N ALA A 102 -10.52 4.34 -7.41
CA ALA A 102 -11.43 5.42 -6.98
C ALA A 102 -12.26 5.03 -5.75
N ALA A 103 -12.59 3.73 -5.61
CA ALA A 103 -13.23 3.18 -4.42
C ALA A 103 -12.25 2.95 -3.24
N GLY A 104 -10.95 3.20 -3.43
CA GLY A 104 -9.91 3.09 -2.43
C GLY A 104 -9.23 1.73 -2.34
N GLY A 105 -9.32 0.89 -3.38
CA GLY A 105 -8.66 -0.41 -3.50
C GLY A 105 -7.16 -0.28 -3.80
N GLY A 106 -6.35 -1.10 -3.12
CA GLY A 106 -4.88 -1.01 -3.16
C GLY A 106 -4.19 -1.79 -4.30
N THR A 107 -4.96 -2.55 -5.08
CA THR A 107 -4.46 -3.51 -6.08
C THR A 107 -4.51 -3.00 -7.52
N ALA A 108 -5.01 -1.79 -7.76
CA ALA A 108 -5.20 -1.24 -9.11
C ALA A 108 -3.94 -1.32 -9.98
N ARG A 109 -2.77 -1.05 -9.39
CA ARG A 109 -1.51 -1.08 -10.14
C ARG A 109 -1.04 -2.48 -10.53
N SER A 110 -1.36 -3.51 -9.75
CA SER A 110 -1.11 -4.92 -10.14
C SER A 110 -1.97 -5.32 -11.34
N TRP A 111 -3.21 -4.82 -11.40
CA TRP A 111 -4.08 -4.98 -12.57
C TRP A 111 -3.58 -4.19 -13.78
N CYS A 112 -3.07 -2.98 -13.58
CA CYS A 112 -2.44 -2.20 -14.65
C CYS A 112 -1.18 -2.88 -15.20
N ALA A 113 -0.36 -3.52 -14.34
CA ALA A 113 0.79 -4.31 -14.77
C ALA A 113 0.36 -5.51 -15.64
N LEU A 114 -0.69 -6.22 -15.22
CA LEU A 114 -1.31 -7.26 -16.03
C LEU A 114 -1.79 -6.72 -17.39
N ALA A 115 -2.54 -5.62 -17.40
CA ALA A 115 -3.06 -5.01 -18.61
C ALA A 115 -1.95 -4.58 -19.58
N ALA A 116 -0.86 -3.99 -19.07
CA ALA A 116 0.30 -3.64 -19.88
C ALA A 116 0.94 -4.89 -20.51
N GLY A 117 1.08 -5.99 -19.76
CA GLY A 117 1.56 -7.27 -20.29
C GLY A 117 0.65 -7.86 -21.37
N LEU A 118 -0.67 -7.81 -21.16
CA LEU A 118 -1.66 -8.24 -22.16
C LEU A 118 -1.55 -7.42 -23.44
N GLU A 119 -1.45 -6.10 -23.32
CA GLU A 119 -1.31 -5.21 -24.48
C GLU A 119 0.00 -5.42 -25.23
N VAL A 120 1.13 -5.55 -24.51
CA VAL A 120 2.42 -5.81 -25.14
C VAL A 120 2.37 -7.13 -25.91
N ALA A 121 1.86 -8.20 -25.31
CA ALA A 121 1.74 -9.50 -25.96
C ALA A 121 0.83 -9.45 -27.20
N ASP A 122 -0.30 -8.74 -27.14
CA ASP A 122 -1.21 -8.54 -28.28
C ASP A 122 -0.53 -7.80 -29.44
N ARG A 123 0.32 -6.80 -29.15
CA ARG A 123 1.01 -5.99 -30.15
C ARG A 123 2.27 -6.63 -30.75
N THR A 124 2.90 -7.55 -30.03
CA THR A 124 4.18 -8.16 -30.44
C THR A 124 4.10 -9.66 -30.70
N GLY A 125 2.98 -10.32 -30.40
CA GLY A 125 2.85 -11.78 -30.48
C GLY A 125 3.71 -12.54 -29.45
N ALA A 126 4.11 -11.87 -28.37
CA ALA A 126 4.98 -12.47 -27.35
C ALA A 126 4.28 -13.63 -26.61
N PRO A 127 5.03 -14.64 -26.11
CA PRO A 127 4.46 -15.79 -25.41
C PRO A 127 3.80 -15.36 -24.09
N LEU A 128 2.48 -15.15 -24.13
CA LEU A 128 1.74 -14.57 -23.02
C LEU A 128 1.73 -15.47 -21.77
N ALA A 129 1.65 -16.79 -21.93
CA ALA A 129 1.63 -17.73 -20.79
C ALA A 129 2.89 -17.58 -19.91
N ARG A 130 4.09 -17.69 -20.50
CA ARG A 130 5.38 -17.53 -19.79
C ARG A 130 5.52 -16.14 -19.17
N SER A 131 4.98 -15.15 -19.84
CA SER A 131 5.03 -13.74 -19.43
C SER A 131 4.17 -13.47 -18.20
N LEU A 132 2.94 -14.00 -18.17
CA LEU A 132 2.07 -13.92 -17.01
C LEU A 132 2.58 -14.77 -15.85
N ASP A 133 3.26 -15.88 -16.13
CA ASP A 133 3.90 -16.70 -15.11
C ASP A 133 4.98 -15.91 -14.35
N ARG A 134 5.88 -15.23 -15.08
CA ARG A 134 6.88 -14.32 -14.49
C ARG A 134 6.25 -13.13 -13.77
N LEU A 135 5.17 -12.55 -14.32
CA LEU A 135 4.44 -11.48 -13.65
C LEU A 135 3.84 -11.99 -12.32
N ALA A 136 3.30 -13.20 -12.30
CA ALA A 136 2.79 -13.81 -11.09
C ALA A 136 3.90 -14.05 -10.06
N ASP A 137 5.10 -14.49 -10.46
CA ASP A 137 6.27 -14.60 -9.57
C ASP A 137 6.59 -13.23 -8.95
N SER A 138 6.71 -12.20 -9.79
CA SER A 138 6.98 -10.85 -9.31
C SER A 138 5.91 -10.33 -8.37
N LEU A 139 4.62 -10.58 -8.63
CA LEU A 139 3.53 -10.19 -7.74
C LEU A 139 3.60 -10.94 -6.40
N VAL A 140 3.90 -12.24 -6.40
CA VAL A 140 4.08 -13.05 -5.19
C VAL A 140 5.24 -12.50 -4.34
N ASP A 141 6.39 -12.21 -4.96
CA ASP A 141 7.54 -11.66 -4.25
C ASP A 141 7.22 -10.32 -3.58
N ILE A 142 6.48 -9.45 -4.27
CA ILE A 142 6.06 -8.15 -3.73
C ILE A 142 5.11 -8.32 -2.55
N VAL A 143 4.19 -9.28 -2.63
CA VAL A 143 3.30 -9.59 -1.51
C VAL A 143 4.08 -10.16 -0.33
N ARG A 144 5.02 -11.07 -0.58
CA ARG A 144 5.91 -11.64 0.44
C ARG A 144 6.67 -10.56 1.19
N VAL A 145 7.33 -9.65 0.47
CA VAL A 145 8.07 -8.52 1.07
C VAL A 145 7.15 -7.64 1.93
N ARG A 146 5.91 -7.37 1.48
CA ARG A 146 4.94 -6.58 2.26
C ARG A 146 4.46 -7.30 3.51
N ARG A 147 4.22 -8.60 3.40
CA ARG A 147 3.81 -9.46 4.51
C ARG A 147 4.90 -9.54 5.57
N ASP A 148 6.14 -9.77 5.16
CA ASP A 148 7.31 -9.83 6.04
C ASP A 148 7.60 -8.48 6.70
N ALA A 149 7.42 -7.36 5.99
CA ALA A 149 7.48 -6.04 6.59
C ALA A 149 6.35 -5.83 7.62
N GLY A 150 5.15 -6.33 7.34
CA GLY A 150 4.00 -6.29 8.25
C GLY A 150 4.24 -7.07 9.54
N THR A 151 4.79 -8.29 9.44
CA THR A 151 5.13 -9.12 10.61
C THR A 151 6.26 -8.50 11.43
N ALA A 152 7.30 -7.98 10.80
CA ALA A 152 8.40 -7.29 11.48
C ALA A 152 7.95 -6.04 12.26
N LEU A 153 6.95 -5.31 11.75
CA LEU A 153 6.41 -4.11 12.39
C LEU A 153 5.31 -4.40 13.42
N ALA A 154 4.74 -5.62 13.43
CA ALA A 154 3.64 -5.96 14.33
C ALA A 154 4.01 -5.78 15.81
N GLY A 155 5.21 -6.22 16.21
CA GLY A 155 5.72 -6.07 17.58
C GLY A 155 5.85 -4.59 18.01
N PRO A 156 6.67 -3.78 17.32
CA PRO A 156 6.84 -2.36 17.62
C PRO A 156 5.53 -1.54 17.58
N VAL A 157 4.63 -1.86 16.65
CA VAL A 157 3.33 -1.16 16.55
C VAL A 157 2.40 -1.57 17.69
N ALA A 158 2.35 -2.85 18.06
CA ALA A 158 1.53 -3.33 19.18
C ALA A 158 1.96 -2.70 20.51
N THR A 159 3.26 -2.68 20.82
CA THR A 159 3.77 -2.03 22.04
C THR A 159 3.46 -0.54 22.04
N SER A 160 3.65 0.14 20.91
CA SER A 160 3.33 1.57 20.79
C SER A 160 1.88 1.88 21.15
N ARG A 161 0.96 0.98 20.78
CA ARG A 161 -0.47 1.13 21.01
C ARG A 161 -0.84 0.92 22.47
N THR A 162 -0.27 -0.10 23.10
CA THR A 162 -0.49 -0.38 24.54
C THR A 162 0.01 0.79 25.38
N VAL A 163 1.19 1.32 25.08
CA VAL A 163 1.75 2.46 25.80
C VAL A 163 0.94 3.74 25.55
N LEU A 164 0.44 3.98 24.32
CA LEU A 164 -0.45 5.11 24.05
C LEU A 164 -1.79 5.05 24.81
N LEU A 165 -2.23 3.87 25.24
CA LEU A 165 -3.46 3.67 26.03
C LEU A 165 -3.23 3.90 27.53
N MET A 166 -1.98 3.87 28.00
CA MET A 166 -1.62 3.97 29.41
C MET A 166 -2.09 5.27 30.10
N PRO A 167 -2.01 6.48 29.47
CA PRO A 167 -2.52 7.70 30.10
C PRO A 167 -4.03 7.62 30.39
N GLY A 168 -4.79 6.96 29.49
CA GLY A 168 -6.21 6.69 29.71
C GLY A 168 -6.45 5.72 30.85
N ALA A 169 -5.64 4.65 30.95
CA ALA A 169 -5.71 3.71 32.06
C ALA A 169 -5.36 4.37 33.41
N GLY A 170 -4.39 5.29 33.44
CA GLY A 170 -4.03 6.07 34.64
C GLY A 170 -5.18 6.96 35.13
N LEU A 171 -5.86 7.65 34.22
CA LEU A 171 -7.07 8.42 34.54
C LEU A 171 -8.19 7.54 35.09
N LEU A 172 -8.36 6.34 34.53
CA LEU A 172 -9.38 5.38 34.91
C LEU A 172 -9.10 4.78 36.31
N LEU A 173 -7.84 4.45 36.60
CA LEU A 173 -7.39 3.98 37.90
C LEU A 173 -7.56 5.07 38.98
N ALA A 174 -7.19 6.33 38.67
CA ALA A 174 -7.36 7.46 39.59
C ALA A 174 -8.84 7.71 39.92
N ALA A 175 -9.74 7.60 38.94
CA ALA A 175 -11.18 7.66 39.18
C ALA A 175 -11.68 6.50 40.06
N GLY A 176 -11.15 5.28 39.87
CA GLY A 176 -11.49 4.11 40.69
C GLY A 176 -11.04 4.21 42.16
N LEU A 177 -9.98 4.97 42.45
CA LEU A 177 -9.51 5.25 43.81
C LEU A 177 -10.33 6.35 44.52
N GLY A 178 -11.41 6.85 43.90
CA GLY A 178 -12.29 7.86 44.49
C GLY A 178 -11.78 9.30 44.36
N PHE A 179 -10.67 9.52 43.67
CA PHE A 179 -10.35 10.86 43.17
C PHE A 179 -11.33 11.20 42.05
N ASP A 180 -11.58 12.49 41.84
CA ASP A 180 -12.45 12.97 40.76
C ASP A 180 -11.60 13.78 39.75
N PRO A 181 -10.62 13.15 39.07
CA PRO A 181 -9.63 13.85 38.28
C PRO A 181 -10.29 14.54 37.09
N LEU A 182 -11.34 13.95 36.53
CA LEU A 182 -12.10 14.55 35.43
C LEU A 182 -12.73 15.88 35.86
N ARG A 183 -13.22 15.98 37.10
CA ARG A 183 -13.77 17.22 37.63
C ARG A 183 -12.66 18.24 37.78
N VAL A 184 -11.57 17.91 38.49
CA VAL A 184 -10.43 18.84 38.71
C VAL A 184 -9.80 19.28 37.39
N LEU A 185 -9.60 18.37 36.45
CA LEU A 185 -8.96 18.62 35.15
C LEU A 185 -9.80 19.53 34.25
N VAL A 186 -11.12 19.52 34.39
CA VAL A 186 -12.05 20.34 33.60
C VAL A 186 -12.44 21.64 34.32
N THR A 187 -12.41 21.67 35.65
CA THR A 187 -12.85 22.85 36.43
C THR A 187 -11.71 23.76 36.89
N THR A 188 -10.46 23.29 36.93
CA THR A 188 -9.31 24.11 37.37
C THR A 188 -8.44 24.56 36.20
N VAL A 189 -7.96 25.81 36.24
CA VAL A 189 -7.07 26.38 35.22
C VAL A 189 -5.78 25.54 35.03
N PRO A 190 -5.09 25.08 36.11
CA PRO A 190 -3.94 24.17 35.97
C PRO A 190 -4.31 22.84 35.32
N GLY A 191 -5.49 22.31 35.63
CA GLY A 191 -6.01 21.08 35.04
C GLY A 191 -6.24 21.20 33.53
N LEU A 192 -6.81 22.33 33.09
CA LEU A 192 -7.08 22.58 31.68
C LEU A 192 -5.78 22.73 30.86
N VAL A 193 -4.78 23.43 31.41
CA VAL A 193 -3.44 23.54 30.81
C VAL A 193 -2.82 22.16 30.64
N CYS A 194 -2.88 21.34 31.69
CA CYS A 194 -2.39 19.97 31.67
C CYS A 194 -3.10 19.08 30.63
N LEU A 195 -4.43 19.19 30.50
CA LEU A 195 -5.23 18.47 29.52
C LEU A 195 -4.82 18.84 28.08
N VAL A 196 -4.66 20.12 27.81
CA VAL A 196 -4.27 20.63 26.48
C VAL A 196 -2.86 20.16 26.13
N VAL A 197 -1.90 20.30 27.06
CA VAL A 197 -0.52 19.86 26.87
C VAL A 197 -0.45 18.35 26.64
N GLY A 198 -1.07 17.53 27.50
CA GLY A 198 -1.09 16.08 27.36
C GLY A 198 -1.76 15.62 26.06
N SER A 199 -2.91 16.19 25.72
CA SER A 199 -3.64 15.87 24.48
C SER A 199 -2.83 16.27 23.23
N SER A 200 -2.12 17.40 23.28
CA SER A 200 -1.27 17.86 22.19
C SER A 200 -0.07 16.94 21.97
N LEU A 201 0.62 16.51 23.03
CA LEU A 201 1.73 15.56 22.96
C LEU A 201 1.28 14.21 22.38
N VAL A 202 0.14 13.69 22.82
CA VAL A 202 -0.43 12.45 22.28
C VAL A 202 -0.78 12.61 20.79
N ALA A 203 -1.37 13.75 20.41
CA ALA A 203 -1.71 14.02 19.02
C ALA A 203 -0.46 14.16 18.12
N ILE A 204 0.61 14.78 18.63
CA ILE A 204 1.90 14.92 17.96
C ILE A 204 2.57 13.54 17.79
N GLY A 205 2.70 12.77 18.88
CA GLY A 205 3.27 11.43 18.85
C GLY A 205 2.52 10.49 17.89
N TRP A 206 1.18 10.55 17.90
CA TRP A 206 0.35 9.78 16.98
C TRP A 206 0.53 10.21 15.51
N ARG A 207 0.62 11.52 15.24
CA ARG A 207 0.89 12.04 13.89
C ARG A 207 2.29 11.67 13.41
N TRP A 208 3.29 11.72 14.28
CA TRP A 208 4.66 11.37 13.96
C TRP A 208 4.79 9.88 13.63
N ASN A 209 4.26 9.01 14.49
CA ASN A 209 4.21 7.56 14.25
C ASN A 209 3.52 7.26 12.90
N ARG A 210 2.34 7.86 12.66
CA ARG A 210 1.63 7.72 11.37
C ARG A 210 2.47 8.18 10.17
N ARG A 211 3.20 9.28 10.29
CA ARG A 211 4.05 9.79 9.21
C ARG A 211 5.22 8.85 8.93
N LEU A 212 5.86 8.28 9.95
CA LEU A 212 6.97 7.33 9.80
C LEU A 212 6.52 6.07 9.06
N VAL A 213 5.42 5.45 9.47
CA VAL A 213 4.87 4.25 8.81
C VAL A 213 4.48 4.54 7.36
N SER A 214 3.78 5.65 7.10
CA SER A 214 3.32 6.01 5.75
C SER A 214 4.44 6.34 4.75
N ARG A 215 5.66 6.58 5.22
CA ARG A 215 6.81 6.94 4.38
C ARG A 215 7.79 5.79 4.16
N ALA A 216 7.71 4.73 4.96
CA ALA A 216 8.74 3.68 4.97
C ALA A 216 8.51 2.55 3.96
N LEU A 217 7.25 2.25 3.59
CA LEU A 217 7.00 1.16 2.63
C LEU A 217 7.03 1.66 1.18
N PRO A 218 7.71 0.92 0.27
CA PRO A 218 7.79 1.29 -1.13
C PRO A 218 6.41 1.28 -1.77
N ARG A 219 6.13 2.33 -2.55
CA ARG A 219 4.87 2.48 -3.28
C ARG A 219 4.92 1.82 -4.65
N GLU A 220 6.08 1.38 -5.14
CA GLU A 220 6.19 0.80 -6.47
C GLU A 220 5.76 -0.66 -6.45
N PRO A 221 4.68 -1.02 -7.17
CA PRO A 221 4.06 -2.32 -7.06
C PRO A 221 4.57 -3.34 -8.09
N ALA A 222 5.60 -3.00 -8.88
CA ALA A 222 6.24 -3.93 -9.81
C ALA A 222 7.65 -3.45 -10.22
N PRO A 223 8.66 -3.54 -9.33
CA PRO A 223 10.05 -3.19 -9.68
C PRO A 223 10.54 -4.05 -10.86
N GLY A 224 11.19 -3.44 -11.85
CA GLY A 224 11.74 -4.15 -13.01
C GLY A 224 10.71 -4.55 -14.08
N LEU A 225 9.43 -4.21 -13.92
CA LEU A 225 8.35 -4.60 -14.84
C LEU A 225 8.61 -4.16 -16.28
N VAL A 226 9.06 -2.93 -16.49
CA VAL A 226 9.31 -2.39 -17.84
C VAL A 226 10.39 -3.19 -18.55
N LEU A 227 11.46 -3.59 -17.85
CA LEU A 227 12.53 -4.43 -18.41
C LEU A 227 11.97 -5.81 -18.81
N ASP A 228 11.13 -6.41 -17.97
CA ASP A 228 10.45 -7.68 -18.28
C ASP A 228 9.50 -7.55 -19.49
N LEU A 229 8.76 -6.44 -19.60
CA LEU A 229 7.88 -6.16 -20.73
C LEU A 229 8.68 -5.96 -22.04
N VAL A 230 9.84 -5.31 -21.99
CA VAL A 230 10.72 -5.16 -23.16
C VAL A 230 11.31 -6.52 -23.54
N ALA A 231 11.81 -7.30 -22.58
CA ALA A 231 12.33 -8.65 -22.83
C ALA A 231 11.25 -9.57 -23.41
N MET A 232 10.02 -9.46 -22.93
CA MET A 232 8.83 -10.13 -23.45
C MET A 232 8.55 -9.74 -24.90
N ALA A 233 8.48 -8.45 -25.21
CA ALA A 233 8.28 -7.94 -26.55
C ALA A 233 9.34 -8.48 -27.53
N MET A 234 10.61 -8.45 -27.13
CA MET A 234 11.72 -9.00 -27.90
C MET A 234 11.62 -10.52 -28.11
N SER A 235 11.09 -11.25 -27.13
CA SER A 235 10.84 -12.70 -27.25
C SER A 235 9.78 -13.02 -28.31
N GLY A 236 8.91 -12.06 -28.65
CA GLY A 236 7.98 -12.13 -29.79
C GLY A 236 8.61 -11.71 -31.13
N GLY A 237 9.92 -11.44 -31.18
CA GLY A 237 10.64 -11.01 -32.38
C GLY A 237 10.63 -9.50 -32.63
N ALA A 238 10.13 -8.68 -31.70
CA ALA A 238 10.22 -7.23 -31.83
C ALA A 238 11.67 -6.74 -31.74
N SER A 239 12.07 -5.83 -32.63
CA SER A 239 13.35 -5.10 -32.49
C SER A 239 13.33 -4.24 -31.22
N VAL A 240 14.51 -3.92 -30.67
CA VAL A 240 14.62 -3.10 -29.44
C VAL A 240 13.83 -1.78 -29.54
N PRO A 241 13.94 -0.97 -30.61
CA PRO A 241 13.18 0.28 -30.71
C PRO A 241 11.66 0.06 -30.75
N ARG A 242 11.20 -1.01 -31.43
CA ARG A 242 9.78 -1.38 -31.49
C ARG A 242 9.29 -1.85 -30.13
N ALA A 243 10.06 -2.68 -29.44
CA ALA A 243 9.75 -3.17 -28.09
C ALA A 243 9.59 -2.00 -27.12
N VAL A 244 10.56 -1.08 -27.06
CA VAL A 244 10.50 0.13 -26.23
C VAL A 244 9.28 1.00 -26.57
N ALA A 245 8.98 1.20 -27.85
CA ALA A 245 7.83 2.02 -28.27
C ALA A 245 6.49 1.38 -27.88
N VAL A 246 6.34 0.06 -28.03
CA VAL A 246 5.13 -0.67 -27.63
C VAL A 246 4.95 -0.65 -26.12
N VAL A 247 6.01 -0.95 -25.36
CA VAL A 247 5.98 -0.97 -23.89
C VAL A 247 5.67 0.41 -23.33
N ARG A 248 6.30 1.47 -23.85
CA ARG A 248 6.00 2.86 -23.45
C ARG A 248 4.51 3.18 -23.58
N ARG A 249 3.92 2.88 -24.75
CA ARG A 249 2.50 3.14 -25.00
C ARG A 249 1.57 2.28 -24.15
N ALA A 250 1.96 1.02 -23.87
CA ALA A 250 1.18 0.14 -22.99
C ALA A 250 1.22 0.63 -21.53
N CYS A 251 2.38 1.06 -21.04
CA CYS A 251 2.51 1.67 -19.72
C CYS A 251 1.72 2.98 -19.61
N GLU A 252 1.78 3.86 -20.62
CA GLU A 252 1.00 5.10 -20.67
C GLU A 252 -0.51 4.84 -20.59
N ARG A 253 -1.03 3.87 -21.37
CA ARG A 253 -2.45 3.47 -21.32
C ARG A 253 -2.84 2.87 -19.98
N ALA A 254 -1.96 2.08 -19.38
CA ALA A 254 -2.18 1.49 -18.07
C ALA A 254 -1.96 2.46 -16.89
N GLY A 255 -1.53 3.70 -17.15
CA GLY A 255 -1.21 4.70 -16.12
C GLY A 255 0.04 4.37 -15.29
N LEU A 256 0.96 3.58 -15.85
CA LEU A 256 2.23 3.19 -15.24
C LEU A 256 3.33 4.17 -15.63
N ARG A 257 4.23 4.50 -14.68
CA ARG A 257 5.42 5.31 -14.96
C ARG A 257 6.49 4.39 -15.53
N ALA A 258 7.04 4.74 -16.70
CA ALA A 258 8.06 3.94 -17.37
C ALA A 258 9.36 4.71 -17.70
N GLY A 259 9.43 6.02 -17.40
CA GLY A 259 10.54 6.89 -17.81
C GLY A 259 11.91 6.37 -17.38
N ASP A 260 12.14 6.32 -16.06
CA ASP A 260 13.43 5.92 -15.47
C ASP A 260 13.83 4.48 -15.86
N ASP A 261 12.85 3.56 -15.94
CA ASP A 261 13.10 2.18 -16.33
C ASP A 261 13.49 2.03 -17.81
N LEU A 262 12.96 2.89 -18.70
CA LEU A 262 13.32 2.88 -20.12
C LEU A 262 14.75 3.38 -20.36
N ASP A 263 15.24 4.29 -19.54
CA ASP A 263 16.65 4.69 -19.56
C ASP A 263 17.56 3.53 -19.10
N ALA A 264 17.12 2.78 -18.08
CA ALA A 264 17.81 1.55 -17.68
C ALA A 264 17.85 0.51 -18.81
N VAL A 265 16.75 0.31 -19.55
CA VAL A 265 16.71 -0.55 -20.75
C VAL A 265 17.78 -0.12 -21.77
N GLY A 266 17.93 1.18 -22.02
CA GLY A 266 18.96 1.72 -22.92
C GLY A 266 20.37 1.30 -22.49
N SER A 267 20.70 1.48 -21.20
CA SER A 267 22.02 1.10 -20.67
C SER A 267 22.32 -0.40 -20.76
N VAL A 268 21.29 -1.26 -20.57
CA VAL A 268 21.42 -2.72 -20.73
C VAL A 268 21.63 -3.10 -22.20
N VAL A 269 20.91 -2.46 -23.12
CA VAL A 269 21.07 -2.67 -24.57
C VAL A 269 22.48 -2.27 -25.03
N ASP A 270 22.98 -1.14 -24.56
CA ASP A 270 24.34 -0.69 -24.88
C ASP A 270 25.40 -1.65 -24.33
N ALA A 271 25.19 -2.18 -23.12
CA ALA A 271 26.06 -3.19 -22.53
C ALA A 271 26.03 -4.52 -23.33
N ALA A 272 24.84 -4.95 -23.76
CA ALA A 272 24.66 -6.12 -24.61
C ALA A 272 25.37 -5.95 -25.96
N ALA A 273 25.27 -4.77 -26.58
CA ALA A 273 25.93 -4.45 -27.85
C ALA A 273 27.46 -4.53 -27.75
N ARG A 274 28.05 -4.14 -26.62
CA ARG A 274 29.50 -4.24 -26.38
C ARG A 274 29.98 -5.66 -26.08
N THR A 275 29.14 -6.50 -25.50
CA THR A 275 29.52 -7.83 -24.99
C THR A 275 29.07 -8.99 -25.88
N GLY A 276 28.16 -8.74 -26.83
CA GLY A 276 27.53 -9.78 -27.64
C GLY A 276 26.52 -10.65 -26.89
N ALA A 277 26.23 -10.34 -25.62
CA ALA A 277 25.30 -11.12 -24.81
C ALA A 277 23.83 -10.93 -25.27
N PRO A 278 22.96 -11.93 -25.14
CA PRO A 278 21.55 -11.81 -25.53
C PRO A 278 20.82 -10.73 -24.70
N VAL A 279 20.36 -9.67 -25.37
CA VAL A 279 19.69 -8.51 -24.73
C VAL A 279 18.53 -8.92 -23.84
N ALA A 280 17.65 -9.81 -24.30
CA ALA A 280 16.48 -10.25 -23.52
C ALA A 280 16.85 -11.00 -22.23
N VAL A 281 17.99 -11.70 -22.22
CA VAL A 281 18.51 -12.38 -21.02
C VAL A 281 19.07 -11.36 -20.04
N LEU A 282 19.85 -10.38 -20.54
CA LEU A 282 20.39 -9.30 -19.72
C LEU A 282 19.27 -8.46 -19.09
N LEU A 283 18.24 -8.10 -19.86
CA LEU A 283 17.07 -7.39 -19.34
C LEU A 283 16.37 -8.17 -18.22
N GLY A 284 16.18 -9.48 -18.40
CA GLY A 284 15.61 -10.34 -17.35
C GLY A 284 16.48 -10.41 -16.10
N SER A 285 17.80 -10.50 -16.25
CA SER A 285 18.73 -10.49 -15.11
C SER A 285 18.74 -9.16 -14.35
N GLU A 286 18.61 -8.05 -15.08
CA GLU A 286 18.57 -6.71 -14.50
C GLU A 286 17.23 -6.43 -13.82
N ALA A 287 16.12 -6.87 -14.42
CA ALA A 287 14.81 -6.83 -13.77
C ALA A 287 14.80 -7.58 -12.44
N GLU A 288 15.43 -8.77 -12.41
CA GLU A 288 15.59 -9.57 -11.20
C GLU A 288 16.49 -8.88 -10.16
N ARG A 289 17.58 -8.25 -10.60
CA ARG A 289 18.44 -7.44 -9.73
C ARG A 289 17.66 -6.28 -9.10
N ILE A 290 16.90 -5.53 -9.89
CA ILE A 290 16.05 -4.43 -9.42
C ILE A 290 15.03 -4.92 -8.38
N ARG A 291 14.38 -6.07 -8.62
CA ARG A 291 13.46 -6.68 -7.65
C ARG A 291 14.14 -7.03 -6.33
N ARG A 292 15.31 -7.68 -6.39
CA ARG A 292 16.08 -8.05 -5.19
C ARG A 292 16.56 -6.83 -4.41
N ASP A 293 17.03 -5.80 -5.11
CA ASP A 293 17.46 -4.54 -4.51
C ASP A 293 16.28 -3.83 -3.83
N ALA A 294 15.11 -3.83 -4.48
CA ALA A 294 13.88 -3.27 -3.91
C ALA A 294 13.39 -4.06 -2.67
N ALA A 295 13.43 -5.40 -2.71
CA ALA A 295 13.09 -6.26 -1.58
C ALA A 295 14.03 -6.01 -0.39
N THR A 296 15.34 -6.05 -0.64
CA THR A 296 16.38 -5.78 0.36
C THR A 296 16.23 -4.38 0.97
N TRP A 297 15.93 -3.39 0.12
CA TRP A 297 15.68 -2.03 0.60
C TRP A 297 14.45 -1.95 1.50
N ALA A 298 13.36 -2.64 1.13
CA ALA A 298 12.12 -2.69 1.90
C ALA A 298 12.33 -3.34 3.27
N GLU A 299 13.06 -4.46 3.33
CA GLU A 299 13.42 -5.13 4.59
C GLU A 299 14.24 -4.22 5.49
N ARG A 300 15.30 -3.59 4.96
CA ARG A 300 16.13 -2.62 5.70
C ARG A 300 15.33 -1.39 6.12
N ALA A 301 14.38 -0.94 5.32
CA ALA A 301 13.49 0.17 5.66
C ALA A 301 12.54 -0.22 6.79
N ALA A 302 11.97 -1.43 6.77
CA ALA A 302 11.12 -1.96 7.84
C ALA A 302 11.90 -2.09 9.17
N ALA A 303 13.11 -2.66 9.14
CA ALA A 303 13.96 -2.78 10.33
C ALA A 303 14.33 -1.40 10.93
N ARG A 304 14.73 -0.45 10.09
CA ARG A 304 15.01 0.93 10.54
C ARG A 304 13.77 1.64 11.06
N LEU A 305 12.60 1.38 10.47
CA LEU A 305 11.34 1.90 10.96
C LEU A 305 11.03 1.34 12.35
N ALA A 306 11.17 0.03 12.56
CA ALA A 306 10.97 -0.60 13.87
C ALA A 306 11.80 0.09 14.98
N ALA A 307 13.08 0.36 14.71
CA ALA A 307 13.93 1.11 15.64
C ALA A 307 13.47 2.57 15.83
N ARG A 308 13.15 3.28 14.75
CA ARG A 308 12.69 4.68 14.80
C ARG A 308 11.34 4.86 15.47
N LEU A 309 10.49 3.83 15.49
CA LEU A 309 9.20 3.88 16.17
C LEU A 309 9.34 3.99 17.69
N MET A 310 10.47 3.58 18.27
CA MET A 310 10.73 3.71 19.71
C MET A 310 11.06 5.15 20.16
N LEU A 311 11.58 6.00 19.28
CA LEU A 311 11.95 7.38 19.58
C LEU A 311 10.73 8.27 19.95
N PRO A 312 9.67 8.35 19.13
CA PRO A 312 8.47 9.11 19.48
C PRO A 312 7.79 8.60 20.75
N LEU A 313 7.83 7.27 20.97
CA LEU A 313 7.33 6.63 22.19
C LEU A 313 8.04 7.20 23.43
N GLY A 314 9.37 7.16 23.47
CA GLY A 314 10.13 7.70 24.62
C GLY A 314 9.95 9.21 24.81
N VAL A 315 10.09 9.99 23.73
CA VAL A 315 10.10 11.46 23.82
C VAL A 315 8.70 12.06 24.04
N CYS A 316 7.63 11.43 23.56
CA CYS A 316 6.28 11.99 23.70
C CYS A 316 5.50 11.39 24.88
N ILE A 317 5.73 10.14 25.26
CA ILE A 317 4.89 9.48 26.28
C ILE A 317 5.41 9.73 27.68
N LEU A 318 6.72 9.72 27.90
CA LEU A 318 7.27 10.00 29.23
C LEU A 318 6.82 11.39 29.73
N PRO A 319 6.88 12.47 28.93
CA PRO A 319 6.40 13.78 29.38
C PRO A 319 4.87 13.84 29.45
N ALA A 320 4.15 13.14 28.59
CA ALA A 320 2.68 13.09 28.65
C ALA A 320 2.17 12.35 29.89
N PHE A 321 2.84 11.26 30.30
CA PHE A 321 2.54 10.54 31.54
C PHE A 321 2.87 11.40 32.75
N LEU A 322 4.02 12.09 32.75
CA LEU A 322 4.39 13.00 33.82
C LEU A 322 3.37 14.14 33.95
N ALA A 323 3.02 14.77 32.83
CA ALA A 323 2.06 15.87 32.78
C ALA A 323 0.67 15.39 33.23
N VAL A 324 0.11 14.34 32.64
CA VAL A 324 -1.29 13.95 32.86
C VAL A 324 -1.50 13.10 34.12
N GLY A 325 -0.51 12.29 34.50
CA GLY A 325 -0.62 11.37 35.63
C GLY A 325 -0.02 11.93 36.92
N VAL A 326 1.25 12.32 36.88
CA VAL A 326 2.02 12.64 38.09
C VAL A 326 1.69 14.04 38.62
N VAL A 327 1.64 15.05 37.76
CA VAL A 327 1.40 16.44 38.18
C VAL A 327 0.04 16.64 38.86
N PRO A 328 -1.10 16.14 38.34
CA PRO A 328 -2.41 16.31 38.98
C PRO A 328 -2.51 15.56 40.30
N MET A 329 -1.88 14.38 40.40
CA MET A 329 -1.81 13.61 41.64
C MET A 329 -1.04 14.36 42.72
N LEU A 330 0.14 14.91 42.39
CA LEU A 330 0.92 15.74 43.31
C LEU A 330 0.14 16.98 43.75
N LEU A 331 -0.54 17.67 42.82
CA LEU A 331 -1.38 18.82 43.15
C LEU A 331 -2.54 18.44 44.08
N ALA A 332 -3.21 17.32 43.84
CA ALA A 332 -4.29 16.83 44.69
C ALA A 332 -3.78 16.54 46.12
N VAL A 333 -2.65 15.84 46.24
CA VAL A 333 -2.04 15.53 47.55
C VAL A 333 -1.66 16.81 48.29
N VAL A 334 -0.92 17.72 47.64
CA VAL A 334 -0.47 18.99 48.23
C VAL A 334 -1.66 19.84 48.69
N SER A 335 -2.72 19.93 47.88
CA SER A 335 -3.95 20.67 48.26
C SER A 335 -4.69 20.04 49.45
N SER A 336 -4.64 18.70 49.59
CA SER A 336 -5.28 17.98 50.70
C SER A 336 -4.51 18.05 52.02
N THR A 337 -3.19 18.28 51.94
CA THR A 337 -2.31 18.45 53.10
C THR A 337 -2.26 19.91 53.56
N LEU A 338 -2.19 20.87 52.63
CA LEU A 338 -2.17 22.31 52.97
C LEU A 338 -3.55 22.86 53.36
N GLY A 339 -4.65 22.23 52.92
CA GLY A 339 -6.01 22.64 53.28
C GLY A 339 -6.50 22.13 54.64
N ARG A 340 -5.67 21.43 55.42
CA ARG A 340 -5.99 20.90 56.76
C ARG A 340 -5.22 21.55 57.91
N GLY A 341 -4.43 22.59 57.65
CA GLY A 341 -3.81 23.45 58.67
C GLY A 341 -4.45 24.82 58.66
#